data_AF-A0ABD3RXT7-F1
#
_entry.id   AF-A0ABD3RXT7-F1
#
_cell.length_a   1.000
_cell.length_b   1.000
_cell.length_c   1.000
_cell.angle_alpha   90.00
_cell.angle_beta   90.00
_cell.angle_gamma   90.00
#
_symmetry.space_group_name_H-M   'P 1'
#
loop_
_entity.id
_entity.type
_entity.pdbx_description
1 polymer ?
#
loop_
_entity_poly.entity_id
_entity_poly.type
_entity_poly.pdbx_seq_one_letter_code
_entity_poly.pdbx_strand_id
1 'polypeptide(L)'
;MLKSRNEVARSQGIEWDSQSLNQKAGWETCGRSPSINYNTWSSNTIEATYTVGQQIDVEVTFTAHHKGHFVLKACPISSGGTATQACFDNNKLRFISGEGANFDQNFPERAYIPPPPPGTQASNGAGVNGYRWNYRYRFQLPPGLSGDRVLLQWHYVTANSCLPPGYNTYPFPSGWHPGNLPACGPLPTEVLNTRPIPEQDYWEWATTRSIWNRVMRSLDGPMWSCKDMC
;
A
#
# COMPACT_ATOMS: atom_id res chain seq x y z
N MET A 1 -10.69 2.49 -10.71
CA MET A 1 -9.65 1.84 -9.88
C MET A 1 -9.04 2.90 -8.98
N LEU A 2 -8.71 2.53 -7.75
CA LEU A 2 -8.06 3.39 -6.76
C LEU A 2 -6.73 3.93 -7.32
N LYS A 3 -6.49 5.24 -7.25
CA LYS A 3 -5.19 5.83 -7.60
C LYS A 3 -4.49 6.35 -6.35
N SER A 4 -3.18 6.14 -6.27
CA SER A 4 -2.37 6.77 -5.23
C SER A 4 -2.12 8.25 -5.56
N ARG A 5 -1.79 9.05 -4.53
CA ARG A 5 -1.56 10.50 -4.61
C ARG A 5 -0.46 10.84 -5.61
N ASN A 6 0.61 10.04 -5.63
CA ASN A 6 1.69 10.13 -6.61
C ASN A 6 1.22 9.86 -8.04
N GLU A 7 0.34 8.89 -8.25
CA GLU A 7 -0.24 8.65 -9.58
C GLU A 7 -1.27 9.72 -9.99
N VAL A 8 -2.00 10.30 -9.02
CA VAL A 8 -2.84 11.49 -9.27
C VAL A 8 -1.96 12.68 -9.67
N ALA A 9 -0.90 12.98 -8.91
CA ALA A 9 0.05 14.04 -9.22
C ALA A 9 0.70 13.83 -10.59
N ARG A 10 1.06 12.58 -10.94
CA ARG A 10 1.60 12.21 -12.25
C ARG A 10 0.62 12.50 -13.36
N SER A 11 -0.64 12.12 -13.19
CA SER A 11 -1.69 12.37 -14.19
C SER A 11 -1.97 13.86 -14.42
N GLN A 12 -1.58 14.72 -13.48
CA GLN A 12 -1.69 16.17 -13.56
C GLN A 12 -0.40 16.83 -14.08
N GLY A 13 0.64 16.07 -14.39
CA GLY A 13 1.93 16.57 -14.84
C GLY A 13 2.78 17.22 -13.74
N ILE A 14 2.44 17.01 -12.47
CA ILE A 14 3.14 17.57 -11.29
C ILE A 14 4.27 16.63 -10.87
N GLU A 15 4.04 15.33 -10.95
CA GLU A 15 5.02 14.29 -10.59
C GLU A 15 5.55 13.59 -11.84
N TRP A 16 6.86 13.44 -11.95
CA TRP A 16 7.50 12.70 -13.03
C TRP A 16 8.11 11.38 -12.54
N ASP A 17 8.43 11.29 -11.25
CA ASP A 17 9.05 10.14 -10.58
C ASP A 17 8.13 9.51 -9.54
N SER A 18 6.89 9.23 -9.95
CA SER A 18 5.83 8.69 -9.09
C SER A 18 6.12 7.29 -8.53
N GLN A 19 7.18 6.64 -8.98
CA GLN A 19 7.58 5.30 -8.55
C GLN A 19 8.70 5.30 -7.48
N SER A 20 9.37 6.42 -7.23
CA SER A 20 10.59 6.47 -6.38
C SER A 20 10.33 7.07 -5.00
N LEU A 21 9.30 6.59 -4.29
CA LEU A 21 8.88 7.08 -2.98
C LEU A 21 9.62 6.40 -1.80
N ASN A 22 10.91 6.14 -1.98
CA ASN A 22 11.73 5.37 -1.03
C ASN A 22 12.50 6.24 -0.01
N GLN A 23 12.06 7.49 0.17
CA GLN A 23 12.65 8.44 1.11
C GLN A 23 11.57 9.01 2.01
N LYS A 24 11.84 9.15 3.30
CA LYS A 24 10.99 9.88 4.25
C LYS A 24 11.81 10.25 5.50
N ALA A 25 11.39 11.28 6.22
CA ALA A 25 11.90 11.57 7.57
C ALA A 25 11.24 10.63 8.59
N GLY A 26 11.87 10.38 9.74
CA GLY A 26 11.35 9.43 10.73
C GLY A 26 9.97 9.75 11.34
N TRP A 27 9.45 10.96 11.17
CA TRP A 27 8.11 11.35 11.62
C TRP A 27 7.06 11.34 10.50
N GLU A 28 7.49 11.09 9.27
CA GLU A 28 6.60 11.07 8.11
C GLU A 28 5.98 9.71 7.91
N THR A 29 4.77 9.74 7.37
CA THR A 29 3.97 8.55 7.11
C THR A 29 3.77 8.33 5.61
N CYS A 30 4.32 9.21 4.78
CA CYS A 30 4.32 9.12 3.34
C CYS A 30 5.73 9.13 2.80
N GLY A 31 5.92 8.54 1.63
CA GLY A 31 7.18 8.62 0.92
C GLY A 31 7.33 9.97 0.21
N ARG A 32 8.57 10.25 -0.18
CA ARG A 32 8.97 11.41 -0.95
C ARG A 32 9.58 10.92 -2.25
N SER A 33 9.17 11.54 -3.35
CA SER A 33 9.94 11.52 -4.59
C SER A 33 11.04 12.60 -4.51
N PRO A 34 11.95 12.70 -5.50
CA PRO A 34 12.90 13.80 -5.58
C PRO A 34 12.25 15.19 -5.65
N SER A 35 10.99 15.28 -6.05
CA SER A 35 10.28 16.53 -6.36
C SER A 35 9.15 16.85 -5.37
N ILE A 36 8.53 15.83 -4.74
CA ILE A 36 7.31 15.99 -3.93
C ILE A 36 7.42 15.22 -2.62
N ASN A 37 7.02 15.89 -1.55
CA ASN A 37 6.77 15.28 -0.25
C ASN A 37 5.27 14.99 -0.10
N TYR A 38 4.88 13.72 -0.15
CA TYR A 38 3.46 13.33 -0.06
C TYR A 38 2.90 13.35 1.36
N ASN A 39 3.75 13.62 2.36
CA ASN A 39 3.31 13.91 3.72
C ASN A 39 2.69 15.31 3.82
N THR A 40 3.12 16.26 2.97
CA THR A 40 2.57 17.63 2.92
C THR A 40 1.70 17.88 1.69
N TRP A 41 1.90 17.15 0.60
CA TRP A 41 1.09 17.26 -0.60
C TRP A 41 -0.15 16.34 -0.57
N SER A 42 -1.30 16.87 -1.01
CA SER A 42 -2.56 16.14 -1.13
C SER A 42 -3.39 16.71 -2.28
N SER A 43 -4.04 15.86 -3.07
CA SER A 43 -5.04 16.28 -4.05
C SER A 43 -6.39 16.62 -3.42
N ASN A 44 -6.61 16.25 -2.15
CA ASN A 44 -7.89 16.31 -1.43
C ASN A 44 -9.06 15.56 -2.11
N THR A 45 -8.79 14.82 -3.19
CA THR A 45 -9.77 13.99 -3.91
C THR A 45 -10.07 12.72 -3.13
N ILE A 46 -11.33 12.29 -3.10
CA ILE A 46 -11.73 10.94 -2.69
C ILE A 46 -11.70 10.05 -3.94
N GLU A 47 -10.81 9.08 -3.97
CA GLU A 47 -10.59 8.20 -5.13
C GLU A 47 -11.59 7.03 -5.19
N ALA A 48 -12.13 6.62 -4.04
CA ALA A 48 -13.12 5.55 -3.94
C ALA A 48 -13.94 5.65 -2.64
N THR A 49 -15.15 5.09 -2.68
CA THR A 49 -15.98 4.86 -1.48
C THR A 49 -16.20 3.36 -1.30
N TYR A 50 -16.01 2.87 -0.09
CA TYR A 50 -16.14 1.48 0.30
C TYR A 50 -17.07 1.35 1.50
N THR A 51 -17.56 0.14 1.73
CA THR A 51 -18.25 -0.21 2.97
C THR A 51 -17.28 -0.81 3.98
N VAL A 52 -17.59 -0.64 5.27
CA VAL A 52 -16.80 -1.23 6.36
C VAL A 52 -16.62 -2.75 6.14
N GLY A 53 -15.38 -3.23 6.25
CA GLY A 53 -15.07 -4.65 6.07
C GLY A 53 -15.12 -5.17 4.64
N GLN A 54 -15.36 -4.30 3.64
CA GLN A 54 -15.42 -4.67 2.23
C GLN A 54 -14.10 -5.29 1.76
N GLN A 55 -14.20 -6.32 0.90
CA GLN A 55 -13.07 -6.77 0.10
C GLN A 55 -12.90 -5.87 -1.12
N ILE A 56 -11.69 -5.33 -1.30
CA ILE A 56 -11.32 -4.39 -2.36
C ILE A 56 -10.27 -5.01 -3.27
N ASP A 57 -10.36 -4.72 -4.56
CA ASP A 57 -9.33 -5.05 -5.54
C ASP A 57 -8.37 -3.87 -5.67
N VAL A 58 -7.07 -4.17 -5.62
CA VAL A 58 -5.97 -3.19 -5.71
C VAL A 58 -5.02 -3.63 -6.81
N GLU A 59 -4.65 -2.69 -7.68
CA GLU A 59 -3.62 -2.88 -8.69
C GLU A 59 -2.35 -2.15 -8.23
N VAL A 60 -1.21 -2.83 -8.33
CA VAL A 60 0.11 -2.26 -8.03
C VAL A 60 1.00 -2.42 -9.25
N THR A 61 1.80 -1.39 -9.53
CA THR A 61 2.70 -1.36 -10.69
C THR A 61 4.13 -1.25 -10.20
N PHE A 62 4.98 -2.21 -10.59
CA PHE A 62 6.42 -2.16 -10.34
C PHE A 62 7.16 -1.76 -11.61
N THR A 63 8.10 -0.82 -11.49
CA THR A 63 9.09 -0.46 -12.52
C THR A 63 10.45 -1.08 -12.24
N ALA A 64 10.70 -1.43 -10.98
CA ALA A 64 11.84 -2.23 -10.54
C ALA A 64 11.33 -3.28 -9.54
N HIS A 65 11.78 -4.52 -9.71
CA HIS A 65 11.26 -5.68 -8.99
C HIS A 65 12.28 -6.18 -7.97
N HIS A 66 12.12 -5.76 -6.73
CA HIS A 66 13.02 -6.05 -5.62
C HIS A 66 12.50 -7.18 -4.72
N LYS A 67 11.68 -8.07 -5.29
CA LYS A 67 11.06 -9.23 -4.60
C LYS A 67 10.24 -8.76 -3.40
N GLY A 68 10.18 -9.52 -2.31
CA GLY A 68 9.58 -9.01 -1.07
C GLY A 68 8.06 -9.11 -1.02
N HIS A 69 7.45 -8.20 -0.27
CA HIS A 69 6.01 -8.13 -0.04
C HIS A 69 5.58 -6.70 0.21
N PHE A 70 4.30 -6.41 0.03
CA PHE A 70 3.72 -5.15 0.49
C PHE A 70 2.59 -5.38 1.49
N VAL A 71 2.29 -4.33 2.25
CA VAL A 71 1.19 -4.24 3.19
C VAL A 71 0.35 -3.02 2.85
N LEU A 72 -0.97 -3.18 2.88
CA LEU A 72 -1.91 -2.05 2.87
C LEU A 72 -2.39 -1.77 4.29
N LYS A 73 -2.39 -0.50 4.67
CA LYS A 73 -2.85 -0.02 5.97
C LYS A 73 -3.88 1.09 5.77
N ALA A 74 -4.79 1.29 6.71
CA ALA A 74 -5.80 2.35 6.64
C ALA A 74 -5.71 3.29 7.83
N CYS A 75 -6.00 4.57 7.65
CA CYS A 75 -6.14 5.50 8.76
C CYS A 75 -7.28 6.50 8.49
N PRO A 76 -8.35 6.50 9.29
CA PRO A 76 -9.37 7.54 9.24
C PRO A 76 -8.78 8.86 9.74
N ILE A 77 -9.06 9.93 9.03
CA ILE A 77 -8.62 11.28 9.38
C ILE A 77 -9.82 12.23 9.40
N SER A 78 -9.77 13.24 10.25
CA SER A 78 -10.65 14.40 10.16
C SER A 78 -10.28 15.26 8.95
N SER A 79 -11.19 16.15 8.53
CA SER A 79 -10.86 17.14 7.51
C SER A 79 -9.68 18.00 7.97
N GLY A 80 -8.64 18.11 7.15
CA GLY A 80 -7.38 18.79 7.48
C GLY A 80 -6.47 18.05 8.47
N GLY A 81 -6.86 16.86 8.94
CA GLY A 81 -6.05 16.03 9.83
C GLY A 81 -4.93 15.29 9.10
N THR A 82 -3.87 14.97 9.84
CA THR A 82 -2.74 14.15 9.36
C THR A 82 -2.81 12.76 9.97
N ALA A 83 -2.61 11.72 9.16
CA ALA A 83 -2.52 10.35 9.67
C ALA A 83 -1.22 10.14 10.46
N THR A 84 -1.28 9.32 11.51
CA THR A 84 -0.10 8.90 12.25
C THR A 84 0.31 7.49 11.87
N GLN A 85 1.58 7.14 12.03
CA GLN A 85 2.04 5.78 11.72
C GLN A 85 1.36 4.75 12.62
N ALA A 86 1.18 5.07 13.90
CA ALA A 86 0.45 4.22 14.85
C ALA A 86 -0.99 3.94 14.41
N CYS A 87 -1.67 4.92 13.80
CA CYS A 87 -3.00 4.71 13.24
C CYS A 87 -2.98 3.66 12.12
N PHE A 88 -2.05 3.78 11.17
CA PHE A 88 -1.90 2.79 10.10
C PHE A 88 -1.52 1.40 10.64
N ASP A 89 -0.58 1.32 11.57
CA ASP A 89 -0.08 0.05 12.10
C ASP A 89 -1.16 -0.73 12.87
N ASN A 90 -2.10 -0.03 13.49
CA ASN A 90 -3.28 -0.62 14.15
C ASN A 90 -4.38 -1.04 13.17
N ASN A 91 -4.30 -0.66 11.89
CA ASN A 91 -5.38 -0.79 10.91
C ASN A 91 -4.87 -1.36 9.59
N LYS A 92 -4.09 -2.43 9.67
CA LYS A 92 -3.61 -3.19 8.50
C LYS A 92 -4.79 -3.91 7.84
N LEU A 93 -4.86 -3.85 6.51
CA LEU A 93 -5.79 -4.63 5.73
C LEU A 93 -5.36 -6.09 5.72
N ARG A 94 -6.33 -7.00 5.70
CA ARG A 94 -6.06 -8.43 5.59
C ARG A 94 -5.90 -8.83 4.13
N PHE A 95 -4.82 -9.51 3.79
CA PHE A 95 -4.63 -10.10 2.47
C PHE A 95 -5.63 -11.25 2.25
N ILE A 96 -6.27 -11.28 1.07
CA ILE A 96 -7.23 -12.34 0.68
C ILE A 96 -6.65 -13.24 -0.40
N SER A 97 -6.16 -12.65 -1.49
CA SER A 97 -5.62 -13.39 -2.63
C SER A 97 -4.90 -12.46 -3.61
N GLY A 98 -3.95 -12.95 -4.38
CA GLY A 98 -3.33 -12.19 -5.46
C GLY A 98 -2.14 -12.93 -6.06
N GLU A 99 -2.04 -12.91 -7.38
CA GLU A 99 -0.91 -13.44 -8.16
C GLU A 99 -0.44 -14.87 -7.87
N GLY A 100 -1.22 -15.69 -7.15
CA GLY A 100 -0.83 -17.05 -6.74
C GLY A 100 0.00 -17.13 -5.46
N ALA A 101 0.07 -16.04 -4.67
CA ALA A 101 0.69 -16.07 -3.34
C ALA A 101 -0.10 -16.97 -2.37
N ASN A 102 0.63 -17.69 -1.51
CA ASN A 102 0.03 -18.41 -0.40
C ASN A 102 -0.39 -17.44 0.72
N PHE A 103 -1.35 -17.84 1.56
CA PHE A 103 -1.72 -17.04 2.73
C PHE A 103 -0.68 -17.24 3.85
N ASP A 104 -0.15 -16.14 4.41
CA ASP A 104 0.71 -16.17 5.58
C ASP A 104 -0.13 -16.08 6.86
N GLN A 105 -0.19 -17.17 7.62
CA GLN A 105 -0.95 -17.21 8.88
C GLN A 105 -0.33 -16.35 9.99
N ASN A 106 1.00 -16.16 9.97
CA ASN A 106 1.71 -15.36 10.97
C ASN A 106 1.69 -13.87 10.64
N PHE A 107 1.59 -13.53 9.35
CA PHE A 107 1.54 -12.16 8.84
C PHE A 107 0.40 -11.99 7.82
N PRO A 108 -0.86 -12.04 8.27
CA PRO A 108 -2.05 -12.10 7.41
C PRO A 108 -2.29 -10.82 6.58
N GLU A 109 -1.51 -9.76 6.81
CA GLU A 109 -1.55 -8.51 6.04
C GLU A 109 -0.66 -8.49 4.80
N ARG A 110 0.25 -9.46 4.63
CA ARG A 110 1.29 -9.42 3.60
C ARG A 110 0.81 -9.96 2.26
N ALA A 111 1.00 -9.17 1.21
CA ALA A 111 0.91 -9.63 -0.17
C ALA A 111 2.32 -9.79 -0.75
N TYR A 112 2.70 -11.01 -1.05
CA TYR A 112 4.00 -11.35 -1.63
C TYR A 112 4.02 -11.04 -3.11
N ILE A 113 5.16 -10.57 -3.62
CA ILE A 113 5.33 -10.25 -5.04
C ILE A 113 5.70 -11.53 -5.81
N PRO A 114 4.98 -11.89 -6.90
CA PRO A 114 5.36 -13.02 -7.75
C PRO A 114 6.72 -12.79 -8.41
N PRO A 115 7.46 -13.84 -8.80
CA PRO A 115 8.69 -13.67 -9.57
C PRO A 115 8.40 -12.98 -10.91
N PRO A 116 9.29 -12.10 -11.40
CA PRO A 116 9.10 -11.46 -12.69
C PRO A 116 9.16 -12.52 -13.81
N PRO A 117 8.37 -12.40 -14.89
CA PRO A 117 8.48 -13.30 -16.03
C PRO A 117 9.90 -13.31 -16.62
N PRO A 118 10.38 -14.44 -17.15
CA PRO A 118 11.72 -14.52 -17.74
C PRO A 118 11.98 -13.45 -18.80
N GLY A 119 13.15 -12.81 -18.74
CA GLY A 119 13.57 -11.78 -19.71
C GLY A 119 12.95 -10.41 -19.51
N THR A 120 12.10 -10.20 -18.49
CA THR A 120 11.47 -8.89 -18.23
C THR A 120 12.28 -8.01 -17.27
N GLN A 121 13.23 -8.58 -16.53
CA GLN A 121 14.03 -7.90 -15.52
C GLN A 121 15.52 -7.83 -15.90
N ALA A 122 16.10 -6.62 -15.78
CA ALA A 122 17.54 -6.38 -15.89
C ALA A 122 18.27 -6.72 -14.57
N SER A 123 19.59 -6.83 -14.60
CA SER A 123 20.41 -7.21 -13.44
C SER A 123 20.30 -6.26 -12.24
N ASN A 124 19.99 -4.99 -12.47
CA ASN A 124 19.75 -3.98 -11.42
C ASN A 124 18.31 -4.01 -10.86
N GLY A 125 17.49 -4.97 -11.30
CA GLY A 125 16.10 -5.12 -10.88
C GLY A 125 15.08 -4.35 -11.73
N ALA A 126 15.53 -3.42 -12.59
CA ALA A 126 14.64 -2.61 -13.42
C ALA A 126 13.98 -3.42 -14.55
N GLY A 127 12.83 -2.95 -15.03
CA GLY A 127 12.18 -3.51 -16.22
C GLY A 127 12.99 -3.28 -17.48
N VAL A 128 13.26 -4.35 -18.23
CA VAL A 128 13.97 -4.28 -19.52
C VAL A 128 13.09 -3.52 -20.53
N ASN A 129 13.66 -2.60 -21.31
CA ASN A 129 12.91 -1.79 -22.29
C ASN A 129 11.68 -1.06 -21.71
N GLY A 130 11.75 -0.65 -20.44
CA GLY A 130 10.65 0.04 -19.77
C GLY A 130 9.48 -0.87 -19.37
N TYR A 131 9.71 -2.19 -19.31
CA TYR A 131 8.71 -3.15 -18.84
C TYR A 131 8.19 -2.77 -17.46
N ARG A 132 6.88 -2.91 -17.26
CA ARG A 132 6.21 -2.67 -15.98
C ARG A 132 5.41 -3.90 -15.59
N TRP A 133 5.53 -4.32 -14.34
CA TRP A 133 4.74 -5.43 -13.81
C TRP A 133 3.50 -4.87 -13.12
N ASN A 134 2.33 -5.15 -13.69
CA ASN A 134 1.05 -4.78 -13.11
C ASN A 134 0.43 -6.02 -12.47
N TYR A 135 0.19 -5.95 -11.17
CA TYR A 135 -0.32 -7.06 -10.39
C TYR A 135 -1.60 -6.68 -9.67
N ARG A 136 -2.51 -7.64 -9.50
CA ARG A 136 -3.80 -7.45 -8.86
C ARG A 136 -3.93 -8.31 -7.61
N TYR A 137 -4.34 -7.65 -6.55
CA TYR A 137 -4.52 -8.25 -5.25
C TYR A 137 -5.89 -7.89 -4.69
N ARG A 138 -6.41 -8.78 -3.84
CA ARG A 138 -7.62 -8.57 -3.09
C ARG A 138 -7.28 -8.48 -1.61
N PHE A 139 -7.82 -7.45 -0.97
CA PHE A 139 -7.65 -7.18 0.45
C PHE A 139 -8.99 -6.95 1.12
N GLN A 140 -9.09 -7.24 2.41
CA GLN A 140 -10.24 -6.90 3.23
C GLN A 140 -9.93 -5.69 4.11
N LEU A 141 -10.80 -4.67 4.05
CA LEU A 141 -10.74 -3.52 4.93
C LEU A 141 -10.90 -3.92 6.41
N PRO A 142 -10.25 -3.23 7.36
CA PRO A 142 -10.37 -3.57 8.78
C PRO A 142 -11.84 -3.50 9.24
N PRO A 143 -12.35 -4.52 9.94
CA PRO A 143 -13.69 -4.47 10.51
C PRO A 143 -13.84 -3.29 11.47
N GLY A 144 -14.96 -2.58 11.41
CA GLY A 144 -15.25 -1.45 12.29
C GLY A 144 -14.55 -0.12 11.93
N LEU A 145 -13.66 -0.10 10.92
CA LEU A 145 -13.00 1.14 10.51
C LEU A 145 -13.86 1.94 9.54
N SER A 146 -14.33 3.11 10.00
CA SER A 146 -15.15 4.03 9.22
C SER A 146 -14.63 5.46 9.30
N GLY A 147 -14.89 6.25 8.26
CA GLY A 147 -14.59 7.67 8.26
C GLY A 147 -14.95 8.30 6.92
N ASP A 148 -15.27 9.60 6.96
CA ASP A 148 -15.53 10.37 5.74
C ASP A 148 -14.28 10.54 4.87
N ARG A 149 -13.10 10.50 5.51
CA ARG A 149 -11.80 10.46 4.85
C ARG A 149 -10.94 9.38 5.50
N VAL A 150 -10.50 8.42 4.70
CA VAL A 150 -9.62 7.32 5.12
C VAL A 150 -8.45 7.26 4.16
N LEU A 151 -7.24 7.46 4.69
CA LEU A 151 -6.03 7.27 3.91
C LEU A 151 -5.68 5.79 3.88
N LEU A 152 -5.31 5.28 2.72
CA LEU A 152 -4.67 3.99 2.57
C LEU A 152 -3.18 4.21 2.39
N GLN A 153 -2.36 3.46 3.12
CA GLN A 153 -0.91 3.44 3.02
C GLN A 153 -0.45 2.13 2.41
N TRP A 154 0.22 2.21 1.27
CA TRP A 154 0.95 1.11 0.66
C TRP A 154 2.40 1.16 1.14
N HIS A 155 2.82 0.07 1.78
CA HIS A 155 4.18 -0.13 2.26
C HIS A 155 4.80 -1.29 1.52
N TYR A 156 5.84 -1.06 0.74
CA TYR A 156 6.61 -2.13 0.10
C TYR A 156 7.91 -2.40 0.84
N VAL A 157 8.07 -3.63 1.33
CA VAL A 157 9.29 -4.13 1.98
C VAL A 157 10.02 -5.05 1.00
N THR A 158 11.21 -4.62 0.59
CA THR A 158 12.04 -5.36 -0.36
C THR A 158 12.74 -6.56 0.28
N ALA A 159 13.12 -7.55 -0.54
CA ALA A 159 13.78 -8.77 -0.05
C ALA A 159 14.90 -9.25 -0.99
N ASN A 160 15.57 -8.33 -1.68
CA ASN A 160 16.70 -8.64 -2.55
C ASN A 160 18.06 -8.56 -1.84
N SER A 161 18.14 -7.96 -0.65
CA SER A 161 19.40 -7.81 0.12
C SER A 161 19.41 -8.60 1.44
N CYS A 162 18.25 -8.84 2.05
CA CYS A 162 18.07 -9.66 3.25
C CYS A 162 16.65 -10.26 3.28
N LEU A 163 16.41 -11.25 4.14
CA LEU A 163 15.10 -11.88 4.33
C LEU A 163 14.34 -11.19 5.48
N PRO A 164 13.18 -10.54 5.21
CA PRO A 164 12.35 -9.96 6.26
C PRO A 164 11.90 -10.99 7.32
N PRO A 165 11.61 -10.56 8.56
CA PRO A 165 11.09 -11.44 9.61
C PRO A 165 9.88 -12.26 9.14
N GLY A 166 9.90 -13.57 9.39
CA GLY A 166 8.87 -14.53 8.98
C GLY A 166 9.11 -15.22 7.64
N TYR A 167 10.06 -14.78 6.83
CA TYR A 167 10.33 -15.41 5.53
C TYR A 167 10.86 -16.84 5.66
N ASN A 168 11.50 -17.18 6.78
CA ASN A 168 11.96 -18.53 7.08
C ASN A 168 10.85 -19.54 7.36
N THR A 169 9.63 -19.07 7.66
CA THR A 169 8.48 -19.93 7.97
C THR A 169 7.32 -19.80 6.98
N TYR A 170 7.33 -18.74 6.15
CA TYR A 170 6.31 -18.56 5.12
C TYR A 170 6.40 -19.66 4.05
N PRO A 171 5.29 -20.36 3.73
CA PRO A 171 5.29 -21.40 2.70
C PRO A 171 5.30 -20.77 1.31
N PHE A 172 6.47 -20.38 0.80
CA PHE A 172 6.57 -19.79 -0.53
C PHE A 172 6.07 -20.74 -1.64
N PRO A 173 5.29 -20.24 -2.62
CA PRO A 173 5.10 -20.98 -3.87
C PRO A 173 6.44 -21.22 -4.58
N SER A 174 6.48 -22.23 -5.45
CA SER A 174 7.71 -22.59 -6.19
C SER A 174 8.25 -21.40 -6.98
N GLY A 175 9.53 -21.08 -6.79
CA GLY A 175 10.22 -19.96 -7.46
C GLY A 175 10.01 -18.57 -6.85
N TRP A 176 9.24 -18.44 -5.76
CA TRP A 176 8.96 -17.14 -5.12
C TRP A 176 9.96 -16.77 -4.03
N HIS A 177 10.62 -17.77 -3.41
CA HIS A 177 11.56 -17.51 -2.32
C HIS A 177 12.70 -16.58 -2.81
N PRO A 178 13.03 -15.48 -2.09
CA PRO A 178 13.95 -14.49 -2.62
C PRO A 178 15.39 -14.96 -2.85
N GLY A 179 15.78 -16.07 -2.24
CA GLY A 179 17.07 -16.71 -2.36
C GLY A 179 17.72 -16.95 -1.00
N ASN A 180 18.98 -17.38 -0.99
CA ASN A 180 19.74 -17.57 0.24
C ASN A 180 20.39 -16.24 0.66
N LEU A 181 19.66 -15.43 1.43
CA LEU A 181 20.08 -14.13 1.92
C LEU A 181 20.14 -14.15 3.46
N PRO A 182 20.95 -13.29 4.10
CA PRO A 182 20.93 -13.15 5.56
C PRO A 182 19.56 -12.65 6.03
N ALA A 183 19.18 -12.97 7.27
CA ALA A 183 18.01 -12.35 7.88
C ALA A 183 18.22 -10.83 7.97
N CYS A 184 17.16 -10.06 7.70
CA CYS A 184 17.18 -8.64 7.98
C CYS A 184 17.33 -8.44 9.49
N GLY A 185 17.94 -7.31 9.90
CA GLY A 185 17.79 -6.82 11.28
C GLY A 185 16.32 -6.55 11.61
N PRO A 186 16.02 -5.94 12.76
CA PRO A 186 14.70 -5.35 12.95
C PRO A 186 14.40 -4.50 11.71
N LEU A 187 13.31 -4.82 11.01
CA LEU A 187 12.81 -3.89 9.99
C LEU A 187 12.71 -2.54 10.70
N PRO A 188 13.17 -1.44 10.08
CA PRO A 188 13.14 -0.15 10.73
C PRO A 188 11.78 0.01 11.39
N THR A 189 11.75 0.18 12.71
CA THR A 189 10.61 0.86 13.29
C THR A 189 10.50 2.11 12.45
N GLU A 190 9.32 2.37 11.89
CA GLU A 190 9.01 3.39 10.87
C GLU A 190 9.53 4.82 11.15
N VAL A 191 10.17 4.98 12.30
CA VAL A 191 10.92 6.09 12.86
C VAL A 191 12.44 5.88 12.72
N LEU A 192 13.08 6.07 11.55
CA LEU A 192 14.54 6.30 11.52
C LEU A 192 15.02 7.14 10.30
N ASN A 193 15.95 8.05 10.60
CA ASN A 193 16.55 9.08 9.72
C ASN A 193 17.80 8.61 8.93
N THR A 194 18.04 7.31 8.79
CA THR A 194 19.24 6.78 8.09
C THR A 194 18.87 5.59 7.21
N ARG A 195 19.46 5.56 6.00
CA ARG A 195 19.15 4.61 4.91
C ARG A 195 18.82 3.20 5.43
N PRO A 196 17.59 2.71 5.27
CA PRO A 196 17.17 1.43 5.82
C PRO A 196 17.82 0.28 5.05
N ILE A 197 18.06 -0.82 5.78
CA ILE A 197 18.12 -2.16 5.24
C ILE A 197 16.78 -2.78 5.67
N PRO A 198 15.87 -3.15 4.76
CA PRO A 198 16.03 -3.30 3.32
C PRO A 198 16.20 -1.97 2.56
N GLU A 199 17.03 -2.02 1.51
CA GLU A 199 17.65 -0.87 0.85
C GLU A 199 16.65 0.12 0.20
N GLN A 200 15.37 -0.25 0.10
CA GLN A 200 14.31 0.58 -0.46
C GLN A 200 12.95 0.18 0.15
N ASP A 201 12.44 0.97 1.09
CA ASP A 201 11.04 0.86 1.55
C ASP A 201 10.22 1.95 0.88
N TYR A 202 9.17 1.58 0.15
CA TYR A 202 8.34 2.54 -0.58
C TYR A 202 7.00 2.79 0.12
N TRP A 203 6.57 4.05 0.07
CA TRP A 203 5.42 4.53 0.82
C TRP A 203 4.50 5.39 -0.04
N GLU A 204 3.37 4.83 -0.45
CA GLU A 204 2.37 5.53 -1.26
C GLU A 204 1.03 5.64 -0.53
N TRP A 205 0.26 6.70 -0.83
CA TRP A 205 -1.07 6.90 -0.27
C TRP A 205 -2.17 6.95 -1.30
N ALA A 206 -3.37 6.46 -0.98
CA ALA A 206 -4.60 6.78 -1.70
C ALA A 206 -5.67 7.28 -0.71
N THR A 207 -6.48 8.26 -1.09
CA THR A 207 -7.55 8.78 -0.22
C THR A 207 -8.87 8.12 -0.59
N THR A 208 -9.55 7.54 0.39
CA THR A 208 -10.81 6.80 0.21
C THR A 208 -11.84 7.24 1.26
N ARG A 209 -13.07 6.79 1.09
CA ARG A 209 -14.14 6.93 2.10
C ARG A 209 -14.61 5.54 2.51
N SER A 210 -14.73 5.27 3.80
CA SER A 210 -15.33 4.02 4.32
C SER A 210 -16.60 4.37 5.06
N ILE A 211 -17.75 4.06 4.46
CA ILE A 211 -19.06 4.30 5.06
C ILE A 211 -19.50 3.07 5.86
N TRP A 212 -20.17 3.29 6.99
CA TRP A 212 -20.97 2.23 7.60
C TRP A 212 -21.92 1.67 6.55
N ASN A 213 -22.02 0.33 6.47
CA ASN A 213 -23.11 -0.28 5.75
C ASN A 213 -24.39 0.41 6.25
N ARG A 214 -25.05 1.10 5.32
CA ARG A 214 -26.40 1.62 5.48
C ARG A 214 -27.20 0.44 6.02
N VAL A 215 -27.45 0.43 7.34
CA VAL A 215 -28.33 -0.55 7.97
C VAL A 215 -29.59 -0.56 7.11
N MET A 216 -30.00 -1.76 6.69
CA MET A 216 -31.18 -2.02 5.88
C MET A 216 -32.27 -1.00 6.17
N ARG A 217 -32.52 -0.07 5.25
CA ARG A 217 -33.86 0.50 5.18
C ARG A 217 -34.69 -0.53 4.44
N SER A 218 -35.64 -1.11 5.16
CA SER A 218 -36.83 -1.67 4.56
C SER A 218 -37.32 -0.71 3.47
N LEU A 219 -37.68 -1.30 2.33
CA LEU A 219 -38.55 -0.64 1.37
C LEU A 219 -39.78 -0.13 2.15
N ASP A 220 -40.23 1.08 1.80
CA ASP A 220 -41.39 1.83 2.34
C ASP A 220 -41.05 2.96 3.33
N GLY A 221 -40.88 4.19 2.82
CA GLY A 221 -40.95 5.43 3.62
C GLY A 221 -40.13 6.61 3.07
N PRO A 222 -40.66 7.85 3.09
CA PRO A 222 -40.27 8.92 2.17
C PRO A 222 -38.89 9.56 2.45
N MET A 223 -38.32 10.04 1.36
CA MET A 223 -37.15 10.92 1.24
C MET A 223 -37.00 11.92 2.39
N TRP A 224 -35.82 11.95 2.99
CA TRP A 224 -35.29 13.14 3.64
C TRP A 224 -33.87 13.41 3.12
N SER A 225 -33.69 14.62 2.58
CA SER A 225 -32.42 15.17 2.11
C SER A 225 -31.59 15.72 3.27
N CYS A 226 -30.29 15.50 3.22
CA CYS A 226 -29.22 16.36 3.77
C CYS A 226 -28.08 16.20 2.75
N LYS A 227 -27.70 17.16 1.90
CA LYS A 227 -27.23 18.53 2.18
C LYS A 227 -26.28 18.54 3.37
N ASP A 228 -25.00 18.47 3.05
CA ASP A 228 -23.85 19.17 3.67
C ASP A 228 -22.59 18.31 3.51
N MET A 229 -21.93 18.53 2.38
CA MET A 229 -20.56 18.11 2.11
C MET A 229 -19.67 19.32 2.38
N CYS A 230 -18.83 19.21 3.40
CA CYS A 230 -17.53 19.90 3.50
C CYS A 230 -16.44 18.80 3.47
#